data_AF-A0A923BXQ6-F1
#
_entry.id   AF-A0A923BXQ6-F1
#
_cell.length_a   1.000
_cell.length_b   1.000
_cell.length_c   1.000
_cell.angle_alpha   90.00
_cell.angle_beta   90.00
_cell.angle_gamma   90.00
#
_symmetry.space_group_name_H-M   'P 1'
#
loop_
_entity.id
_entity.type
_entity.pdbx_description
1 polymer ?
#
loop_
_entity_poly.entity_id
_entity_poly.type
_entity_poly.pdbx_seq_one_letter_code
_entity_poly.pdbx_strand_id
1 'polypeptide(L)' 'MLITLSDPMRRDIEAAVRLRAAQSRVVDVFGVAEEVQLRFVDDNVALEDIAAVVARLATQSGCALELDSGEMLSEI' A
#
# COMPACT_ATOMS: atom_id res chain seq x y z
N MET A 1 17.28 1.07 0.23
CA MET A 1 17.39 1.52 -1.18
C MET A 1 15.97 1.67 -1.65
N LEU A 2 15.50 2.88 -2.00
CA LEU A 2 14.13 3.04 -2.51
C LEU A 2 14.11 2.42 -3.90
N ILE A 3 13.48 1.25 -4.07
CA ILE A 3 13.27 0.67 -5.39
C ILE A 3 12.46 1.66 -6.21
N THR A 4 12.92 1.93 -7.43
CA THR A 4 12.14 2.72 -8.39
C THR A 4 11.03 1.82 -8.92
N LEU A 5 9.85 1.88 -8.29
CA LEU A 5 8.64 1.26 -8.81
C LEU A 5 8.35 1.77 -10.22
N SER A 6 7.83 0.91 -11.08
CA SER A 6 7.42 1.28 -12.44
C SER A 6 6.37 2.39 -12.41
N ASP A 7 6.35 3.27 -13.42
CA ASP A 7 5.33 4.33 -13.53
C ASP A 7 3.88 3.79 -13.45
N PRO A 8 3.54 2.67 -14.12
CA PRO A 8 2.21 2.07 -13.99
C PRO A 8 1.88 1.66 -12.55
N MET A 9 2.80 1.01 -11.85
CA MET A 9 2.61 0.59 -10.46
C MET A 9 2.46 1.79 -9.54
N ARG A 10 3.26 2.84 -9.72
CA ARG A 10 3.14 4.07 -8.92
C ARG A 10 1.77 4.74 -9.09
N ARG A 11 1.26 4.83 -10.32
CA ARG A 11 -0.06 5.40 -10.61
C ARG A 11 -1.19 4.57 -10.00
N ASP A 12 -1.04 3.25 -10.01
CA ASP A 12 -2.01 2.33 -9.40
C ASP A 12 -2.06 2.51 -7.87
N ILE A 13 -0.89 2.62 -7.22
CA ILE A 13 -0.78 2.93 -5.79
C ILE A 13 -1.43 4.28 -5.47
N GLU A 14 -1.14 5.33 -6.25
CA GLU A 14 -1.73 6.66 -6.05
C GLU A 14 -3.25 6.62 -6.14
N ALA A 15 -3.81 5.90 -7.10
CA ALA A 15 -5.26 5.73 -7.25
C ALA A 15 -5.87 4.98 -6.06
N ALA A 16 -5.25 3.88 -5.62
CA ALA A 16 -5.70 3.08 -4.50
C ALA A 16 -5.68 3.88 -3.18
N VAL A 17 -4.57 4.56 -2.87
CA VAL A 17 -4.45 5.41 -1.68
C VAL A 17 -5.52 6.50 -1.69
N ARG A 18 -5.73 7.17 -2.83
CA ARG A 18 -6.74 8.24 -2.93
C ARG A 18 -8.16 7.73 -2.71
N LEU A 19 -8.47 6.54 -3.22
CA LEU A 19 -9.77 5.90 -3.02
C LEU A 19 -10.00 5.57 -1.53
N ARG A 20 -9.02 4.94 -0.86
CA ARG A 20 -9.11 4.59 0.57
C ARG A 20 -9.17 5.83 1.46
N ALA A 21 -8.36 6.83 1.15
CA ALA A 21 -8.36 8.13 1.82
C ALA A 21 -9.74 8.82 1.77
N ALA A 22 -10.42 8.74 0.62
CA ALA A 22 -11.77 9.29 0.45
C ALA A 22 -12.84 8.54 1.26
N GLN A 23 -12.60 7.26 1.60
CA GLN A 23 -13.55 6.41 2.31
C GLN A 23 -13.42 6.51 3.84
N SER A 24 -12.20 6.43 4.37
CA SER A 24 -11.98 6.22 5.82
C SER A 24 -10.97 7.17 6.48
N ARG A 25 -10.24 7.99 5.70
CA ARG A 25 -9.05 8.77 6.15
C ARG A 25 -7.93 7.98 6.85
N VAL A 26 -8.13 6.70 7.12
CA VAL A 26 -7.15 5.71 7.52
C VAL A 26 -6.83 4.85 6.30
N VAL A 27 -5.54 4.61 6.05
CA VAL A 27 -5.06 3.75 4.97
C VAL A 27 -4.34 2.57 5.59
N ASP A 28 -4.89 1.37 5.36
CA ASP A 28 -4.19 0.10 5.57
C ASP A 28 -3.06 -0.02 4.55
N VAL A 29 -1.83 0.09 5.05
CA VAL A 29 -0.64 0.12 4.21
C VAL A 29 -0.39 -1.25 3.57
N PHE A 30 -0.53 -2.33 4.35
CA PHE A 30 -0.22 -3.67 3.87
C PHE A 30 -1.33 -4.21 2.99
N GLY A 31 -2.60 -3.99 3.33
CA GLY A 31 -3.71 -4.38 2.46
C GLY A 31 -3.68 -3.70 1.10
N VAL A 32 -3.32 -2.41 1.02
CA VAL A 32 -3.14 -1.73 -0.27
C VAL A 32 -1.91 -2.26 -1.01
N ALA A 33 -0.81 -2.52 -0.30
CA ALA A 33 0.41 -3.04 -0.92
C ALA A 33 0.20 -4.44 -1.52
N GLU A 34 -0.51 -5.33 -0.82
CA GLU A 34 -0.87 -6.67 -1.29
C GLU A 34 -1.76 -6.59 -2.53
N GLU A 35 -2.78 -5.74 -2.52
CA GLU A 35 -3.69 -5.54 -3.65
C GLU A 35 -2.94 -5.11 -4.92
N VAL A 36 -1.97 -4.20 -4.77
CA VAL A 36 -1.10 -3.75 -5.86
C VAL A 36 -0.15 -4.86 -6.27
N GLN A 37 0.51 -5.53 -5.33
CA GLN A 37 1.48 -6.59 -5.64
C GLN A 37 0.84 -7.72 -6.46
N LEU A 38 -0.41 -8.09 -6.15
CA LEU A 38 -1.17 -9.08 -6.93
C LEU A 38 -1.40 -8.65 -8.38
N ARG A 39 -1.60 -7.35 -8.64
CA ARG A 39 -1.77 -6.80 -10.01
C ARG A 39 -0.46 -6.73 -10.80
N PHE A 40 0.68 -6.74 -10.10
CA PHE A 40 2.02 -6.60 -10.68
C PHE A 40 2.95 -7.76 -10.29
N VAL A 41 2.39 -8.96 -10.12
CA VAL A 41 3.15 -10.14 -9.64
C VAL A 41 4.35 -10.46 -10.53
N ASP A 42 4.23 -10.19 -11.84
CA ASP A 42 5.30 -10.41 -12.83
C ASP A 42 6.50 -9.45 -12.66
N ASP A 43 6.31 -8.31 -11.98
CA ASP A 43 7.38 -7.32 -11.76
C ASP A 43 8.34 -7.73 -10.61
N ASN A 44 8.01 -8.79 -9.85
CA ASN A 44 8.82 -9.35 -8.75
C ASN A 44 9.32 -8.28 -7.75
N VAL A 45 8.46 -7.31 -7.43
CA VAL A 45 8.75 -6.25 -6.47
C VAL A 45 8.39 -6.72 -5.06
N ALA A 46 9.28 -6.45 -4.10
CA ALA A 46 9.05 -6.79 -2.70
C ALA A 46 7.87 -6.01 -2.11
N LEU A 47 7.10 -6.65 -1.24
CA LEU A 47 5.89 -6.05 -0.66
C LEU A 47 6.25 -4.81 0.16
N GLU A 48 7.39 -4.83 0.84
CA GLU A 48 7.90 -3.74 1.67
C GLU A 48 8.21 -2.47 0.86
N ASP A 49 8.67 -2.63 -0.39
CA ASP A 49 8.93 -1.49 -1.27
C ASP A 49 7.64 -0.83 -1.74
N ILE A 50 6.61 -1.63 -2.02
CA ILE A 50 5.27 -1.13 -2.34
C ILE A 50 4.67 -0.45 -1.10
N ALA A 51 4.74 -1.09 0.07
CA ALA A 51 4.26 -0.56 1.35
C ALA A 51 4.92 0.78 1.72
N ALA A 52 6.23 0.92 1.49
CA ALA A 52 6.95 2.17 1.72
C ALA A 52 6.41 3.32 0.84
N VAL A 53 6.05 3.04 -0.40
CA VAL A 53 5.45 4.04 -1.31
C VAL A 53 4.01 4.36 -0.90
N VAL A 54 3.22 3.36 -0.52
CA VAL A 54 1.85 3.52 0.02
C VAL A 54 1.87 4.43 1.25
N ALA A 55 2.70 4.11 2.26
CA ALA A 55 2.81 4.89 3.50
C ALA A 55 3.24 6.34 3.23
N ARG A 56 4.18 6.55 2.31
CA ARG A 56 4.63 7.88 1.90
C ARG A 56 3.50 8.70 1.26
N LEU A 57 2.75 8.11 0.35
CA LEU A 57 1.64 8.79 -0.34
C LEU A 57 0.46 9.09 0.60
N ALA A 58 0.12 8.14 1.47
CA ALA A 58 -0.93 8.33 2.47
C ALA A 58 -0.56 9.45 3.46
N THR A 59 0.70 9.48 3.93
CA THR A 59 1.22 10.56 4.79
C THR A 59 1.17 11.92 4.09
N GLN A 60 1.59 12.00 2.81
CA GLN A 60 1.51 13.23 2.00
C GLN A 60 0.07 13.71 1.79
N SER A 61 -0.89 12.79 1.83
CA SER A 61 -2.31 13.07 1.69
C SER A 61 -2.99 13.40 3.04
N GLY A 62 -2.25 13.43 4.15
CA GLY A 62 -2.77 13.70 5.49
C GLY A 62 -3.62 12.57 6.08
N CYS A 63 -3.46 11.34 5.57
CA CYS A 63 -4.17 10.17 6.09
C CYS A 63 -3.42 9.56 7.28
N ALA A 64 -4.17 8.99 8.22
CA ALA A 64 -3.60 8.12 9.24
C ALA A 64 -3.21 6.78 8.60
N LEU A 65 -2.17 6.14 9.13
CA LEU A 65 -1.68 4.85 8.64
C LEU A 65 -2.12 3.74 9.60
N GLU A 66 -2.65 2.66 9.04
CA GLU A 66 -2.78 1.39 9.71
C GLU A 66 -1.65 0.47 9.22
N LEU A 67 -0.86 -0.04 10.16
CA LEU A 67 0.33 -0.85 9.92
C LEU A 67 0.16 -2.28 10.43
N ASP A 68 -1.06 -2.66 10.79
CA ASP A 68 -1.36 -4.02 11.22
C ASP A 68 -1.16 -4.94 10.01
N SER A 69 -0.34 -5.98 10.17
CA SER A 69 -0.07 -6.97 9.12
C SER A 69 -1.17 -8.04 9.03
N GLY A 70 -2.31 -7.84 9.70
CA GLY A 70 -3.44 -8.75 9.64
C GLY A 70 -3.20 -10.08 10.35
N GLU A 71 -2.18 -10.17 11.22
CA GLU A 71 -2.05 -11.31 12.13
C GLU A 71 -3.01 -11.14 13.32
N MET A 72 -4.31 -11.05 13.04
CA MET A 72 -5.28 -11.66 13.94
C MET A 72 -5.13 -13.17 13.81
N LEU A 73 -4.12 -13.71 14.50
CA LEU A 73 -4.18 -15.08 14.99
C LEU A 73 -5.46 -15.15 15.80
N SER A 74 -6.52 -15.61 15.16
CA SER A 74 -7.71 -16.07 15.84
C SER A 74 -7.26 -17.31 16.61
N GLU A 75 -6.82 -17.12 17.85
CA GLU A 75 -6.65 -18.22 18.80
C GLU A 75 -8.02 -18.88 18.96
N ILE A 76 -8.19 -20.04 18.32
CA ILE A 76 -9.29 -20.99 18.56
C ILE A 76 -8.71 -22.14 19.38
#